data_AF-A0A8T4L5J3-F1
#
_entry.id   AF-A0A8T4L5J3-F1
#
_cell.length_a   1.000
_cell.length_b   1.000
_cell.length_c   1.000
_cell.angle_alpha   90.00
_cell.angle_beta   90.00
_cell.angle_gamma   90.00
#
_symmetry.space_group_name_H-M   'P 1'
#
loop_
_entity.id
_entity.type
_entity.pdbx_description
1 polymer ?
#
loop_
_entity_poly.entity_id
_entity_poly.type
_entity_poly.pdbx_seq_one_letter_code
_entity_poly.pdbx_strand_id
1 'polypeptide(L)'
;MRRILYFRVAGKEVHLPKLIGAFVLFAALLMFIKASATMFDSWDNLKAVNDCLSRAEGEEPFFSTCQGLAKGALDVFVRPGQTTLTNRQFWSALLGPIAAILFWLAALFVGYLFYKSGELVVPIEETIRDVSAPRPKKAGRFASKK
;
A
#
# COMPACT_ATOMS: atom_id res chain seq x y z
N MET A 1 -30.04 26.94 -25.32
CA MET A 1 -30.18 26.83 -23.85
C MET A 1 -29.36 25.62 -23.40
N ARG A 2 -28.29 25.82 -22.63
CA ARG A 2 -27.49 24.72 -22.07
C ARG A 2 -28.24 24.12 -20.88
N ARG A 3 -28.63 22.85 -20.97
CA ARG A 3 -29.11 22.06 -19.82
C ARG A 3 -27.97 21.16 -19.38
N ILE A 4 -27.45 21.39 -18.18
CA ILE A 4 -26.48 20.50 -17.54
C ILE A 4 -27.33 19.38 -16.91
N LEU A 5 -27.36 18.21 -17.54
CA LEU A 5 -27.96 17.02 -16.97
C LEU A 5 -26.86 16.20 -16.29
N TYR A 6 -26.98 16.00 -14.97
CA TYR A 6 -26.08 15.12 -14.23
C TYR A 6 -26.45 13.67 -14.53
N PHE A 7 -25.72 13.03 -15.44
CA PHE A 7 -25.88 11.59 -15.65
C PHE A 7 -25.17 10.84 -14.53
N ARG A 8 -25.94 10.33 -13.56
CA ARG A 8 -25.44 9.34 -12.60
C ARG A 8 -25.18 8.04 -13.37
N VAL A 9 -23.98 7.88 -13.91
CA VAL A 9 -23.53 6.64 -14.61
C VAL A 9 -23.45 5.43 -13.66
N ALA A 10 -23.67 5.62 -12.36
CA ALA A 10 -23.85 4.54 -11.40
C ALA A 10 -25.17 4.67 -10.63
N GLY A 11 -26.28 4.34 -11.29
CA GLY A 11 -27.42 3.84 -10.56
C GLY A 11 -27.05 2.48 -9.98
N LYS A 12 -26.81 2.43 -8.65
CA LYS A 12 -26.50 1.25 -7.82
C LYS A 12 -25.01 0.96 -7.60
N GLU A 13 -24.52 1.44 -6.45
CA GLU A 13 -23.51 0.76 -5.61
C GLU A 13 -22.14 0.44 -6.24
N VAL A 14 -21.37 1.45 -6.65
CA VAL A 14 -19.90 1.27 -6.78
C VAL A 14 -19.26 1.31 -5.39
N HIS A 15 -19.70 0.44 -4.47
CA HIS A 15 -19.06 0.23 -3.17
C HIS A 15 -17.77 -0.59 -3.29
N LEU A 16 -17.54 -1.18 -4.46
CA LEU A 16 -16.43 -2.10 -4.72
C LEU A 16 -15.05 -1.44 -4.55
N PRO A 17 -14.77 -0.22 -5.07
CA PRO A 17 -13.51 0.49 -4.82
C PRO A 17 -13.31 0.85 -3.35
N LYS A 18 -14.38 1.26 -2.66
CA LYS A 18 -14.33 1.60 -1.24
C LYS A 18 -14.06 0.37 -0.37
N LEU A 19 -14.64 -0.78 -0.75
CA LEU A 19 -14.42 -2.06 -0.10
C LEU A 19 -12.99 -2.58 -0.34
N ILE A 20 -12.47 -2.47 -1.57
CA ILE A 20 -11.06 -2.76 -1.87
C ILE A 20 -10.14 -1.86 -1.06
N GLY A 21 -10.40 -0.54 -1.02
CA GLY A 21 -9.60 0.41 -0.23
C GLY A 21 -9.60 0.09 1.26
N ALA A 22 -10.76 -0.25 1.83
CA ALA A 22 -10.87 -0.65 3.23
C ALA A 22 -10.14 -1.96 3.52
N PHE A 23 -10.23 -2.95 2.62
CA PHE A 23 -9.50 -4.20 2.75
C PHE A 23 -7.98 -3.99 2.70
N VAL A 24 -7.49 -3.20 1.74
CA VAL A 24 -6.07 -2.85 1.61
C VAL A 24 -5.58 -2.10 2.86
N LEU A 25 -6.34 -1.13 3.35
CA LEU A 25 -6.02 -0.40 4.58
C LEU A 25 -5.87 -1.34 5.78
N PHE A 26 -6.84 -2.24 5.97
CA PHE A 26 -6.81 -3.18 7.09
C PHE A 26 -5.64 -4.16 6.98
N ALA A 27 -5.40 -4.72 5.79
CA ALA A 27 -4.28 -5.62 5.54
C ALA A 27 -2.93 -4.91 5.76
N ALA A 28 -2.78 -3.68 5.24
CA ALA A 28 -1.56 -2.89 5.41
C ALA A 28 -1.33 -2.53 6.89
N LEU A 29 -2.38 -2.24 7.65
CA LEU A 29 -2.29 -1.98 9.10
C LEU A 29 -1.76 -3.21 9.86
N LEU A 30 -2.32 -4.39 9.58
CA LEU A 30 -1.85 -5.63 10.21
C LEU A 30 -0.39 -5.92 9.87
N MET A 31 -0.02 -5.74 8.61
CA MET A 31 1.35 -5.96 8.17
C MET A 31 2.32 -4.92 8.72
N PHE A 32 1.87 -3.67 8.91
CA PHE A 32 2.65 -2.62 9.59
C PHE A 32 2.93 -2.97 11.05
N ILE A 33 1.94 -3.49 11.78
CA ILE A 33 2.11 -3.94 13.17
C ILE A 33 3.11 -5.10 13.21
N LYS A 34 2.96 -6.09 12.33
CA LYS A 34 3.91 -7.20 12.20
C LYS A 34 5.33 -6.70 11.91
N ALA A 35 5.49 -5.78 10.96
CA ALA A 35 6.80 -5.22 10.61
C ALA A 35 7.43 -4.46 11.79
N SER A 36 6.61 -3.75 12.57
CA SER A 36 7.04 -3.06 13.79
C SER A 36 7.54 -4.05 14.84
N ALA A 37 6.81 -5.14 15.08
CA ALA A 37 7.24 -6.20 15.98
C ALA A 37 8.59 -6.81 15.53
N THR A 38 8.74 -7.12 14.25
CA THR A 38 10.01 -7.64 13.72
C THR A 38 11.17 -6.65 13.85
N MET A 39 10.91 -5.34 13.77
CA MET A 39 11.93 -4.32 13.99
C MET A 39 12.40 -4.30 15.45
N PHE A 40 11.47 -4.43 16.41
CA PHE A 40 11.83 -4.53 17.83
C PHE A 40 12.61 -5.81 18.11
N ASP A 41 12.20 -6.95 17.56
CA ASP A 41 12.94 -8.20 17.68
C ASP A 41 14.37 -8.08 17.11
N SER A 42 14.53 -7.46 15.94
CA SER A 42 15.86 -7.20 15.37
C SER A 42 16.72 -6.30 16.26
N TRP A 43 16.12 -5.29 16.89
CA TRP A 43 16.81 -4.38 17.79
C TRP A 43 17.29 -5.08 19.08
N ASP A 44 16.44 -5.93 19.66
CA ASP A 44 16.80 -6.69 20.86
C ASP A 44 17.82 -7.79 20.55
N ASN A 45 17.72 -8.44 19.39
CA ASN A 45 18.74 -9.37 18.91
C ASN A 45 20.10 -8.69 18.69
N LEU A 46 20.11 -7.45 18.18
CA LEU A 46 21.34 -6.66 18.04
C LEU A 46 22.02 -6.39 19.38
N LYS A 47 21.25 -6.01 20.39
CA LYS A 47 21.77 -5.82 21.76
C LYS A 47 22.29 -7.14 22.32
N ALA A 48 21.51 -8.21 22.21
CA ALA A 48 21.91 -9.54 22.72
C ALA A 48 23.22 -10.03 22.08
N VAL A 49 23.38 -9.83 20.77
CA VAL A 49 24.62 -10.16 20.05
C VAL A 49 25.78 -9.28 20.51
N ASN A 50 25.56 -7.97 20.66
CA ASN A 50 26.61 -7.06 21.12
C ASN A 50 27.07 -7.37 22.56
N ASP A 51 26.12 -7.67 23.44
CA ASP A 51 26.39 -8.11 24.81
C ASP A 51 27.13 -9.44 24.83
N CYS A 52 26.76 -10.39 23.97
CA CYS A 52 27.46 -11.67 23.80
C CYS A 52 28.92 -11.46 23.35
N LEU A 53 29.15 -10.60 22.34
CA LEU A 53 30.50 -10.30 21.83
C LEU A 53 31.37 -9.60 22.88
N SER A 54 30.80 -8.71 23.69
CA SER A 54 31.53 -8.03 24.78
C SER A 54 31.95 -8.99 25.90
N ARG A 55 31.22 -10.08 26.13
CA ARG A 55 31.53 -11.09 27.15
C ARG A 55 32.45 -12.19 26.65
N ALA A 56 32.46 -12.44 25.34
CA ALA A 56 33.31 -13.44 24.70
C ALA A 56 34.76 -12.97 24.48
N GLU A 57 35.13 -11.77 24.97
CA GLU A 57 36.48 -11.23 24.87
C GLU A 57 37.47 -12.12 25.64
N GLY A 58 38.20 -12.98 24.90
CA GLY A 58 39.24 -13.86 25.45
C GLY A 58 38.86 -15.34 25.55
N GLU A 59 37.61 -15.73 25.29
CA GLU A 59 37.17 -17.13 25.31
C GLU A 59 36.66 -17.58 23.92
N GLU A 60 37.54 -18.25 23.15
CA GLU A 60 37.20 -18.80 21.82
C GLU A 60 35.93 -19.67 21.75
N PRO A 61 35.58 -20.54 22.73
CA PRO A 61 34.37 -21.35 22.60
C PRO A 61 33.08 -20.52 22.62
N PHE A 62 33.04 -19.43 23.38
CA PHE A 62 31.87 -18.54 23.48
C PHE A 62 31.67 -17.73 22.20
N PHE A 63 32.75 -17.36 21.52
CA PHE A 63 32.71 -16.61 20.27
C PHE A 63 31.92 -17.33 19.17
N SER A 64 32.09 -18.65 19.04
CA SER A 64 31.37 -19.46 18.04
C SER A 64 29.85 -19.44 18.23
N THR A 65 29.39 -19.40 19.48
CA THR A 65 27.97 -19.32 19.84
C THR A 65 27.41 -17.95 19.48
N CYS A 66 28.12 -16.87 19.82
CA CYS A 66 27.72 -15.51 19.46
C CYS A 66 27.67 -15.31 17.93
N GLN A 67 28.61 -15.91 17.20
CA GLN A 67 28.62 -15.88 15.73
C GLN A 67 27.42 -16.62 15.13
N GLY A 68 27.05 -17.77 15.68
CA GLY A 68 25.85 -18.52 15.30
C GLY A 68 24.56 -17.71 15.53
N LEU A 69 24.47 -17.02 16.67
CA LEU A 69 23.35 -16.13 16.99
C LEU A 69 23.27 -14.96 16.02
N ALA A 70 24.39 -14.27 15.76
CA ALA A 70 24.45 -13.14 14.84
C ALA A 70 24.04 -13.52 13.41
N LYS A 71 24.49 -14.69 12.94
CA LYS A 71 24.13 -15.19 11.61
C LYS A 71 22.68 -15.66 11.55
N GLY A 72 22.19 -16.37 12.57
CA GLY A 72 20.84 -16.92 12.60
C GLY A 72 19.74 -15.86 12.77
N ALA A 73 19.99 -14.85 13.60
CA ALA A 73 18.98 -13.84 13.94
C ALA A 73 19.06 -12.58 13.07
N LEU A 74 20.25 -12.18 12.63
CA LEU A 74 20.48 -10.90 11.96
C LEU A 74 21.04 -11.05 10.54
N ASP A 75 21.37 -12.27 10.11
CA ASP A 75 22.09 -12.57 8.86
C ASP A 75 23.41 -11.78 8.73
N VAL A 76 24.04 -11.50 9.86
CA VAL A 76 25.29 -10.74 9.93
C VAL A 76 26.47 -11.68 10.13
N PHE A 77 27.50 -11.54 9.28
CA PHE A 77 28.77 -12.23 9.47
C PHE A 77 29.71 -11.42 10.38
N VAL A 78 30.04 -11.98 11.54
CA VAL A 78 30.99 -11.40 12.51
C VAL A 78 32.36 -12.05 12.34
N ARG A 79 33.43 -11.24 12.31
CA ARG A 79 34.82 -11.74 12.20
C ARG A 79 35.39 -12.14 13.57
N PRO A 80 36.25 -13.17 13.64
CA PRO A 80 36.92 -13.54 14.89
C PRO A 80 37.72 -12.38 15.46
N GLY A 81 37.65 -12.21 16.78
CA GLY A 81 38.31 -11.11 17.51
C GLY A 81 37.55 -9.77 17.47
N GLN A 82 36.34 -9.73 16.92
CA GLN A 82 35.49 -8.54 16.92
C GLN A 82 34.70 -8.46 18.23
N THR A 83 34.94 -7.41 19.02
CA THR A 83 34.30 -7.20 20.34
C THR A 83 32.95 -6.49 20.27
N THR A 84 32.70 -5.74 19.20
CA THR A 84 31.45 -4.99 18.99
C THR A 84 31.01 -5.04 17.53
N LEU A 85 29.70 -5.00 17.27
CA LEU A 85 29.17 -4.88 15.91
C LEU A 85 29.64 -3.58 15.24
N THR A 86 30.08 -3.67 13.99
CA THR A 86 30.40 -2.46 13.21
C THR A 86 29.12 -1.70 12.85
N ASN A 87 29.21 -0.37 12.72
CA ASN A 87 28.07 0.44 12.28
C ASN A 87 27.45 -0.06 10.97
N ARG A 88 28.27 -0.58 10.05
CA ARG A 88 27.79 -1.15 8.79
C ARG A 88 26.91 -2.39 9.01
N GLN A 89 27.33 -3.29 9.90
CA GLN A 89 26.57 -4.49 10.25
C GLN A 89 25.28 -4.16 11.02
N PHE A 90 25.35 -3.16 11.90
CA PHE A 90 24.20 -2.64 12.63
C PHE A 90 23.13 -2.10 11.66
N TRP A 91 23.53 -1.23 10.74
CA TRP A 91 22.62 -0.67 9.75
C TRP A 91 22.10 -1.72 8.77
N SER A 92 22.93 -2.69 8.35
CA SER A 92 22.46 -3.75 7.44
C SER A 92 21.38 -4.62 8.08
N ALA A 93 21.50 -4.92 9.38
CA ALA A 93 20.51 -5.72 10.10
C ALA A 93 19.16 -4.99 10.25
N LEU A 94 19.18 -3.65 10.43
CA LEU A 94 17.96 -2.84 10.59
C LEU A 94 17.32 -2.42 9.27
N LEU A 95 18.07 -2.44 8.16
CA LEU A 95 17.60 -1.93 6.88
C LEU A 95 16.38 -2.69 6.35
N GLY A 96 16.36 -4.01 6.51
CA GLY A 96 15.24 -4.87 6.12
C GLY A 96 13.94 -4.53 6.86
N PRO A 97 13.93 -4.58 8.20
CA PRO A 97 12.76 -4.20 9.00
C PRO A 97 12.27 -2.76 8.73
N ILE A 98 13.19 -1.78 8.63
CA ILE A 98 12.84 -0.39 8.34
C ILE A 98 12.20 -0.27 6.95
N ALA A 99 12.75 -0.92 5.93
CA ALA A 99 12.19 -0.92 4.59
C ALA A 99 10.79 -1.54 4.56
N ALA A 100 10.56 -2.61 5.32
CA ALA A 100 9.24 -3.23 5.45
C ALA A 100 8.22 -2.27 6.08
N ILE A 101 8.58 -1.57 7.16
CA ILE A 101 7.72 -0.57 7.79
C ILE A 101 7.36 0.54 6.80
N LEU A 102 8.35 1.10 6.11
CA LEU A 102 8.13 2.16 5.11
C LEU A 102 7.25 1.69 3.95
N PHE A 103 7.44 0.45 3.49
CA PHE A 103 6.60 -0.15 2.46
C PHE A 103 5.14 -0.25 2.90
N TRP A 104 4.87 -0.75 4.11
CA TRP A 104 3.50 -0.86 4.62
C TRP A 104 2.87 0.49 4.96
N LEU A 105 3.68 1.48 5.37
CA LEU A 105 3.24 2.86 5.53
C LEU A 105 2.81 3.47 4.18
N ALA A 106 3.58 3.24 3.11
CA ALA A 106 3.20 3.65 1.76
C ALA A 106 1.94 2.92 1.28
N ALA A 107 1.81 1.62 1.56
CA ALA A 107 0.60 0.85 1.24
C ALA A 107 -0.64 1.37 1.99
N LEU A 108 -0.51 1.78 3.26
CA LEU A 108 -1.57 2.45 4.02
C LEU A 108 -1.99 3.76 3.35
N PHE A 109 -1.03 4.57 2.92
CA PHE A 109 -1.31 5.81 2.23
C PHE A 109 -2.05 5.57 0.89
N VAL A 110 -1.60 4.60 0.10
CA VAL A 110 -2.27 4.22 -1.15
C VAL A 110 -3.67 3.67 -0.89
N GLY A 111 -3.84 2.80 0.11
CA GLY A 111 -5.14 2.29 0.52
C GLY A 111 -6.10 3.42 0.94
N TYR A 112 -5.59 4.43 1.64
CA TYR A 112 -6.35 5.63 2.02
C TYR A 112 -6.81 6.43 0.81
N LEU A 113 -5.93 6.61 -0.19
CA LEU A 113 -6.30 7.28 -1.44
C LEU A 113 -7.42 6.54 -2.18
N PHE A 114 -7.33 5.21 -2.29
CA PHE A 114 -8.40 4.40 -2.92
C PHE A 114 -9.71 4.43 -2.14
N TYR A 115 -9.63 4.44 -0.80
CA TYR A 115 -10.81 4.56 0.05
C TYR A 115 -11.52 5.91 -0.17
N LYS A 116 -10.75 6.99 -0.32
CA LYS A 116 -11.28 8.35 -0.57
C LYS A 116 -11.73 8.56 -2.02
N SER A 117 -11.09 7.94 -3.02
CA SER A 117 -11.45 8.09 -4.44
C SER A 117 -12.82 7.50 -4.79
N GLY A 118 -13.42 6.68 -3.92
CA GLY A 118 -14.79 6.20 -4.08
C GLY A 118 -15.87 7.29 -4.08
N GLU A 119 -15.53 8.54 -3.72
CA GLU A 119 -16.42 9.71 -3.80
C GLU A 119 -16.22 10.54 -5.09
N LEU A 120 -15.38 10.10 -6.03
CA LEU A 120 -15.09 10.85 -7.25
C LEU A 120 -16.28 10.81 -8.23
N VAL A 121 -17.18 11.79 -8.11
CA VAL A 121 -18.26 12.03 -9.10
C VAL A 121 -17.61 12.62 -10.35
N VAL A 122 -17.35 11.78 -11.36
CA VAL A 122 -16.83 12.25 -12.65
C VAL A 122 -17.99 12.87 -13.45
N PRO A 123 -17.96 14.18 -13.77
CA PRO A 123 -18.96 14.77 -14.65
C PRO A 123 -18.69 14.30 -16.08
N ILE A 124 -19.47 13.34 -16.56
CA ILE A 124 -19.42 12.90 -17.95
C ILE A 124 -20.34 13.84 -18.75
N GLU A 125 -19.75 14.70 -19.58
CA GLU A 125 -20.49 15.52 -20.53
C GLU A 125 -20.90 14.65 -21.73
N GLU A 126 -22.10 14.08 -21.72
CA GLU A 126 -22.66 13.46 -22.92
C GLU A 126 -23.20 14.53 -23.86
N THR A 127 -22.54 14.75 -24.99
CA THR A 127 -23.10 15.54 -26.10
C THR A 127 -24.22 14.74 -26.77
N ILE A 128 -25.47 14.97 -26.36
CA ILE A 128 -26.64 14.43 -27.07
C ILE A 128 -26.63 15.05 -28.48
N ARG A 129 -26.33 14.24 -29.49
CA ARG A 129 -26.43 14.62 -30.90
C ARG A 129 -27.90 14.48 -31.28
N ASP A 130 -28.66 15.58 -31.24
CA ASP A 130 -30.05 15.60 -31.68
C ASP A 130 -30.13 15.16 -33.15
N VAL A 131 -30.55 13.91 -33.37
CA VAL A 131 -30.89 13.43 -34.71
C VAL A 131 -32.29 13.99 -35.00
N SER A 132 -32.33 15.10 -35.75
CA SER A 132 -33.55 15.77 -36.18
C SER A 132 -34.54 14.77 -36.77
N ALA A 133 -35.71 14.63 -36.14
CA ALA A 133 -36.79 13.77 -36.62
C ALA A 133 -37.25 14.19 -38.04
N PRO A 134 -37.50 13.25 -38.96
CA PRO A 134 -37.98 13.57 -40.29
C PRO A 134 -39.39 14.17 -40.24
N ARG A 135 -39.57 15.31 -40.92
CA ARG A 135 -40.83 16.07 -40.98
C ARG A 135 -42.00 15.18 -41.46
N PRO A 136 -43.19 15.26 -40.83
CA PRO A 136 -44.37 14.57 -41.35
C PRO A 136 -44.76 15.16 -42.71
N LYS A 137 -44.80 14.32 -43.74
CA LYS A 137 -45.41 14.64 -45.04
C LYS A 137 -46.88 14.99 -44.79
N LYS A 138 -47.25 16.25 -45.03
CA LYS A 138 -48.65 16.71 -45.02
C LYS A 138 -49.46 15.82 -45.97
N ALA A 139 -50.37 15.04 -45.42
CA ALA A 139 -51.45 14.41 -46.17
C ALA A 139 -52.39 15.53 -46.63
N GLY A 140 -52.25 15.96 -47.89
CA GLY A 140 -53.22 16.83 -48.55
C GLY A 140 -54.51 16.05 -48.79
N ARG A 141 -55.52 16.27 -47.94
CA ARG A 141 -56.88 15.80 -48.14
C ARG A 141 -57.80 17.00 -48.38
N PHE A 142 -58.49 16.92 -49.52
CA PHE A 142 -59.75 17.58 -49.90
C PHE A 142 -59.79 19.08 -50.21
N ALA A 143 -60.13 19.37 -51.48
CA ALA A 143 -61.15 20.35 -51.80
C ALA A 143 -62.10 19.73 -52.84
N SER A 144 -63.29 19.35 -52.36
CA SER A 144 -64.51 19.10 -53.12
C SER A 144 -65.33 20.39 -53.13
N LYS A 145 -65.77 20.85 -54.29
CA LYS A 145 -66.92 21.73 -54.58
C LYS A 145 -67.08 21.69 -56.11
N LYS A 146 -68.07 20.95 -56.62
CA LYS A 146 -69.40 21.43 -57.06
C LYS A 146 -69.30 22.60 -58.04
#